data_AF-A0AAE1RZL7-F1
#
_entry.id   AF-A0AAE1RZL7-F1
#
_cell.length_a   1.000
_cell.length_b   1.000
_cell.length_c   1.000
_cell.angle_alpha   90.00
_cell.angle_beta   90.00
_cell.angle_gamma   90.00
#
_symmetry.space_group_name_H-M   'P 1'
#
loop_
_entity.id
_entity.type
_entity.pdbx_description
1 polymer ?
#
loop_
_entity_poly.entity_id
_entity_poly.type
_entity_poly.pdbx_seq_one_letter_code
_entity_poly.pdbx_strand_id
1 'polypeptide(L)'
;MASACAPTVDKDSSYDKHGLQWEESADLVEVASKCDLERGLICMKRLEGSTSCVLNAIQKHAVVMHPLPRLDEITVDVDEDPRAAYFRQAKNGLYIRMALLKLLLLSW
;
A
#
# COMPACT_ATOMS: atom_id res chain seq x y z
N MET A 1 -5.46 -34.05 -8.62
CA MET A 1 -6.59 -33.47 -7.87
C MET A 1 -6.04 -32.35 -7.00
N ALA A 2 -5.92 -31.14 -7.57
CA ALA A 2 -5.52 -29.96 -6.81
C ALA A 2 -6.77 -29.38 -6.14
N SER A 3 -6.69 -29.22 -4.82
CA SER A 3 -7.75 -28.68 -3.98
C SER A 3 -7.98 -27.21 -4.35
N ALA A 4 -9.19 -26.90 -4.83
CA ALA A 4 -9.62 -25.54 -5.11
C ALA A 4 -9.74 -24.77 -3.80
N CYS A 5 -8.91 -23.74 -3.63
CA CYS A 5 -9.14 -22.71 -2.63
C CYS A 5 -10.41 -21.94 -3.04
N ALA A 6 -11.28 -21.63 -2.08
CA ALA A 6 -12.59 -21.01 -2.30
C ALA A 6 -12.50 -19.70 -3.13
N PRO A 7 -13.53 -19.34 -3.91
CA PRO A 7 -13.49 -18.19 -4.81
C PRO A 7 -13.34 -16.90 -3.99
N THR A 8 -12.16 -16.30 -4.04
CA THR A 8 -11.91 -14.96 -3.52
C THR A 8 -12.55 -13.95 -4.47
N VAL A 9 -13.61 -13.29 -4.02
CA VAL A 9 -14.32 -12.13 -4.62
C VAL A 9 -13.66 -11.55 -5.89
N ASP A 10 -14.39 -11.61 -7.00
CA ASP A 10 -14.10 -11.30 -8.42
C ASP A 10 -13.48 -9.92 -8.75
N LYS A 11 -12.45 -9.47 -8.03
CA LYS A 11 -11.77 -8.19 -8.32
C LYS A 11 -11.12 -8.20 -9.69
N ASP A 12 -10.63 -9.36 -10.12
CA ASP A 12 -9.97 -9.56 -11.41
C ASP A 12 -10.93 -9.26 -12.56
N SER A 13 -12.19 -9.69 -12.42
CA SER A 13 -13.27 -9.34 -13.35
C SER A 13 -13.51 -7.82 -13.44
N SER A 14 -13.25 -7.06 -12.36
CA SER A 14 -13.35 -5.60 -12.39
C SER A 14 -12.16 -4.94 -13.08
N TYR A 15 -10.95 -5.45 -12.91
CA TYR A 15 -9.76 -4.93 -13.59
C TYR A 15 -9.87 -5.14 -15.10
N ASP A 16 -10.32 -6.32 -15.52
CA ASP A 16 -10.51 -6.67 -16.93
C ASP A 16 -11.61 -5.81 -17.58
N LYS A 17 -12.71 -5.54 -16.86
CA LYS A 17 -13.79 -4.63 -17.33
C LYS A 17 -13.30 -3.21 -17.61
N HIS A 18 -12.33 -2.74 -16.83
CA HIS A 18 -11.77 -1.40 -16.97
C HIS A 18 -10.50 -1.37 -17.83
N GLY A 19 -10.06 -2.51 -18.39
CA GLY A 19 -8.86 -2.62 -19.21
C GLY A 19 -7.58 -2.29 -18.43
N LEU A 20 -7.56 -2.55 -17.12
CA LEU A 20 -6.42 -2.27 -16.25
C LEU A 20 -5.45 -3.44 -16.29
N GLN A 21 -4.17 -3.14 -16.54
CA GLN A 21 -3.12 -4.15 -16.51
C GLN A 21 -2.80 -4.54 -15.07
N TRP A 22 -2.72 -5.85 -14.81
CA TRP A 22 -2.33 -6.40 -13.52
C TRP A 22 -1.51 -7.67 -13.74
N GLU A 23 -0.62 -7.95 -12.78
CA GLU A 23 0.22 -9.15 -12.75
C GLU A 23 0.33 -9.59 -11.29
N GLU A 24 0.16 -10.88 -11.03
CA GLU A 24 0.43 -11.47 -9.72
C GLU A 24 1.88 -11.92 -9.66
N SER A 25 2.59 -11.53 -8.61
CA SER A 25 3.94 -12.01 -8.33
C SER A 25 4.05 -12.49 -6.89
N ALA A 26 4.84 -13.55 -6.71
CA ALA A 26 5.19 -14.10 -5.40
C ALA A 26 6.43 -13.43 -4.80
N ASP A 27 7.28 -12.80 -5.63
CA ASP A 27 8.51 -12.16 -5.17
C ASP A 27 8.32 -10.65 -5.02
N LEU A 28 8.33 -10.21 -3.76
CA LEU A 28 8.16 -8.81 -3.42
C LEU A 28 9.34 -7.95 -3.88
N VAL A 29 10.57 -8.48 -3.90
CA VAL A 29 11.76 -7.70 -4.26
C VAL A 29 11.71 -7.33 -5.74
N GLU A 30 11.26 -8.26 -6.58
CA GLU A 30 11.03 -8.02 -8.00
C GLU A 30 9.97 -6.93 -8.20
N VAL A 31 8.82 -7.04 -7.53
CA VAL A 31 7.74 -6.05 -7.62
C VAL A 31 8.21 -4.68 -7.13
N ALA A 32 8.91 -4.65 -5.99
CA ALA A 32 9.42 -3.42 -5.38
C ALA A 32 10.38 -2.64 -6.30
N SER A 33 11.12 -3.34 -7.17
CA SER A 33 12.01 -2.71 -8.16
C SER A 33 11.27 -2.04 -9.33
N LYS A 34 10.11 -2.60 -9.72
CA LYS A 34 9.26 -2.11 -10.82
C LYS A 34 8.26 -1.04 -10.39
N CYS A 35 8.03 -0.86 -9.09
CA CYS A 35 7.06 0.10 -8.59
C CYS A 35 7.62 1.54 -8.59
N ASP A 36 7.21 2.33 -9.59
CA ASP A 36 7.65 3.73 -9.76
C ASP A 36 6.76 4.80 -9.05
N LEU A 37 5.51 4.57 -8.63
CA LEU A 37 4.58 5.69 -8.37
C LEU A 37 3.80 5.72 -7.03
N GLU A 38 4.13 6.76 -6.26
CA GLU A 38 3.37 7.79 -5.51
C GLU A 38 2.02 7.51 -4.80
N ARG A 39 1.28 6.45 -5.12
CA ARG A 39 0.02 6.08 -4.43
C ARG A 39 -0.15 4.57 -4.22
N GLY A 40 0.95 3.81 -4.19
CA GLY A 40 0.93 2.42 -3.77
C GLY A 40 0.72 2.30 -2.27
N LEU A 41 -0.46 1.87 -1.82
CA LEU A 41 -0.52 1.11 -0.58
C LEU A 41 0.26 -0.17 -0.84
N ILE A 42 1.56 -0.20 -0.53
CA ILE A 42 2.12 -1.45 -0.06
C ILE A 42 1.43 -1.66 1.29
N CYS A 43 0.22 -2.22 1.24
CA CYS A 43 -0.42 -2.76 2.42
C CYS A 43 0.43 -3.96 2.75
N MET A 44 1.47 -3.69 3.55
CA MET A 44 2.57 -4.57 3.90
C MET A 44 2.04 -5.64 4.86
N LYS A 45 0.88 -6.22 4.57
CA LYS A 45 0.03 -6.97 5.50
C LYS A 45 0.61 -8.33 5.89
N ARG A 46 1.78 -8.67 5.35
CA ARG A 46 2.46 -9.94 5.58
C ARG A 46 3.92 -9.94 5.14
N LEU A 47 4.72 -8.96 5.56
CA LEU A 47 6.17 -9.09 5.42
C LEU A 47 6.76 -9.70 6.69
N GLU A 48 6.87 -11.02 6.68
CA GLU A 48 7.66 -11.73 7.67
C GLU A 48 9.14 -11.60 7.28
N GLY A 49 9.86 -10.65 7.91
CA GLY A 49 11.27 -10.89 8.25
C GLY A 49 12.38 -10.11 7.55
N SER A 50 12.15 -9.22 6.58
CA SER A 50 13.25 -8.35 6.09
C SER A 50 12.77 -7.09 5.37
N THR A 51 12.35 -6.07 6.11
CA THR A 51 11.98 -4.75 5.55
C THR A 51 13.16 -4.01 4.93
N SER A 52 14.37 -4.23 5.45
CA SER A 52 15.58 -3.55 5.00
C SER A 52 16.00 -3.96 3.57
N CYS A 53 15.85 -5.24 3.19
CA CYS A 53 16.20 -5.66 1.83
C CYS A 53 15.23 -5.09 0.79
N VAL A 54 13.96 -4.96 1.15
CA VAL A 54 12.91 -4.40 0.30
C VAL A 54 13.15 -2.90 0.11
N LEU A 55 13.48 -2.16 1.17
CA LEU A 55 13.81 -0.73 1.07
C LEU A 55 14.98 -0.44 0.12
N ASN A 56 15.98 -1.34 0.09
CA ASN A 56 17.12 -1.22 -0.83
C ASN A 56 16.73 -1.50 -2.29
N ALA A 57 15.74 -2.35 -2.53
CA ALA A 57 15.23 -2.64 -3.88
C ALA A 57 14.29 -1.55 -4.41
N ILE A 58 13.68 -0.79 -3.50
CA ILE A 58 12.77 0.30 -3.82
C ILE A 58 13.53 1.52 -4.37
N GLN A 59 12.90 2.19 -5.33
CA GLN A 59 13.42 3.40 -5.96
C GLN A 59 13.51 4.59 -4.99
N LYS A 60 14.45 5.50 -5.25
CA LYS A 60 14.77 6.63 -4.35
C LYS A 60 13.63 7.60 -4.09
N HIS A 61 12.69 7.72 -5.03
CA HIS A 61 11.55 8.64 -4.97
C HIS A 61 10.25 7.95 -4.55
N ALA A 62 10.28 6.65 -4.30
CA ALA A 62 9.11 5.91 -3.88
C ALA A 62 8.69 6.27 -2.45
N VAL A 63 7.41 6.05 -2.16
CA VAL A 63 6.79 6.39 -0.89
C VAL A 63 6.15 5.14 -0.26
N VAL A 64 6.47 4.87 1.00
CA VAL A 64 5.93 3.73 1.75
C VAL A 64 4.73 4.19 2.58
N MET A 65 3.57 3.59 2.32
CA MET A 65 2.30 3.89 3.01
C MET A 65 1.80 2.68 3.79
N HIS A 66 1.11 2.91 4.90
CA HIS A 66 0.54 1.85 5.74
C HIS A 66 -0.70 2.34 6.51
N PRO A 67 -1.85 1.68 6.38
CA PRO A 67 -3.01 1.96 7.23
C PRO A 67 -2.77 1.33 8.61
N LEU A 68 -2.15 2.10 9.52
CA LEU A 68 -1.95 1.74 10.93
C LEU A 68 -3.21 1.09 11.57
N PRO A 69 -3.07 0.25 12.63
CA PRO A 69 -1.86 -0.02 13.42
C PRO A 69 -0.91 -1.01 12.75
N ARG A 70 0.40 -0.81 12.92
CA ARG A 70 1.42 -1.81 12.58
C ARG A 70 1.56 -2.81 13.73
N LEU A 71 1.76 -4.08 13.41
CA LEU A 71 2.14 -5.13 14.37
C LEU A 71 3.65 -5.38 14.26
N ASP A 72 4.03 -6.44 13.56
CA ASP A 72 5.44 -6.84 13.37
C ASP A 72 5.87 -6.79 11.89
N GLU A 73 5.02 -6.21 11.04
CA GLU A 73 5.21 -6.20 9.58
C GLU A 73 6.17 -5.11 9.08
N ILE A 74 6.43 -4.09 9.91
CA ILE A 74 7.35 -2.98 9.61
C ILE A 74 8.25 -2.76 10.82
N THR A 75 9.57 -2.92 10.64
CA THR A 75 10.55 -2.63 11.70
C THR A 75 10.64 -1.13 11.97
N VAL A 76 10.98 -0.78 13.22
CA VAL A 76 11.11 0.62 13.66
C VAL A 76 12.23 1.35 12.91
N ASP A 77 13.23 0.64 12.41
CA ASP A 77 14.33 1.20 11.62
C ASP A 77 13.85 1.91 10.33
N VAL A 78 12.66 1.55 9.83
CA VAL A 78 12.05 2.17 8.65
C VAL A 78 11.52 3.57 8.94
N ASP A 79 11.34 3.93 10.21
CA ASP A 79 10.75 5.21 10.63
C ASP A 79 11.68 6.40 10.31
N GLU A 80 12.99 6.16 10.32
CA GLU A 80 13.99 7.19 10.01
C GLU A 80 14.12 7.46 8.51
N ASP A 81 13.61 6.57 7.65
CA ASP A 81 13.70 6.74 6.21
C ASP A 81 12.73 7.83 5.71
N PRO A 82 13.20 8.86 4.97
CA PRO A 82 12.33 9.91 4.42
C PRO A 82 11.24 9.39 3.46
N ARG A 83 11.35 8.16 2.96
CA ARG A 83 10.34 7.48 2.12
C ARG A 83 9.15 6.98 2.93
N ALA A 84 9.29 6.80 4.24
CA ALA A 84 8.19 6.44 5.13
C ALA A 84 7.16 7.59 5.21
N ALA A 85 5.91 7.32 4.80
CA ALA A 85 4.85 8.32 4.78
C ALA A 85 3.58 7.93 5.52
N TYR A 86 3.55 6.79 6.23
CA TYR A 86 2.36 6.36 6.97
C TYR A 86 1.93 7.37 8.07
N PHE A 87 2.87 8.08 8.72
CA PHE A 87 2.51 9.19 9.63
C PHE A 87 1.94 10.41 8.90
N ARG A 88 2.54 10.77 7.74
CA ARG A 88 2.02 11.85 6.88
C ARG A 88 0.63 11.51 6.36
N GLN A 89 0.40 10.25 5.99
CA GLN A 89 -0.89 9.70 5.56
C GLN A 89 -1.95 9.84 6.67
N ALA A 90 -1.64 9.47 7.91
CA ALA A 90 -2.55 9.63 9.04
C ALA A 90 -2.95 11.11 9.27
N LYS A 91 -1.98 12.03 9.18
CA LYS A 91 -2.23 13.47 9.27
C LYS A 91 -3.11 13.97 8.11
N ASN A 92 -2.83 13.53 6.88
CA ASN A 92 -3.65 13.87 5.71
C ASN A 92 -5.10 13.37 5.86
N GLY A 93 -5.31 12.21 6.49
CA GLY A 93 -6.64 11.68 6.79
C GLY A 93 -7.46 12.55 7.76
N LEU A 94 -6.83 13.37 8.61
CA LEU A 94 -7.54 14.36 9.42
C LEU A 94 -8.10 15.49 8.55
N TYR A 95 -7.26 16.09 7.71
CA TYR A 95 -7.66 17.23 6.87
C TYR A 95 -8.71 16.85 5.83
N ILE A 96 -8.59 15.66 5.23
CA ILE A 96 -9.61 15.16 4.28
C ILE A 96 -10.97 15.02 4.99
N ARG A 97 -11.00 14.50 6.21
CA ARG A 97 -12.24 14.38 6.98
C ARG A 97 -12.81 15.75 7.35
N MET A 98 -11.97 16.71 7.75
CA MET A 98 -12.42 18.10 7.98
C MET A 98 -13.02 18.72 6.71
N ALA A 99 -12.37 18.55 5.56
CA ALA A 99 -12.86 19.05 4.28
C ALA A 99 -14.19 18.39 3.88
N LEU A 100 -14.30 17.07 4.07
CA LEU A 100 -15.53 16.33 3.78
C LEU A 100 -16.68 16.75 4.69
N LEU A 101 -16.44 16.93 5.99
CA LEU A 101 -17.46 17.42 6.92
C LEU A 101 -17.89 18.85 6.59
N LYS A 102 -16.95 19.73 6.22
CA LYS A 102 -17.27 21.07 5.72
C LYS A 102 -18.12 21.00 4.45
N LEU A 103 -17.80 20.11 3.51
CA LEU A 103 -18.58 19.92 2.30
C LEU A 103 -19.98 19.38 2.61
N LEU A 104 -20.15 18.45 3.55
CA LEU A 104 -21.48 17.88 3.83
C LEU A 104 -22.38 18.78 4.67
N LEU A 105 -21.82 19.52 5.63
CA LEU A 105 -22.59 20.31 6.60
C LEU A 105 -22.67 21.80 6.26
N LEU A 106 -21.74 22.31 5.45
CA LEU A 106 -21.62 23.74 5.12
C LEU A 106 -21.57 23.98 3.61
N SER A 107 -21.68 22.95 2.76
CA SER A 107 -21.99 23.16 1.34
C SER A 107 -23.46 23.52 1.21
N TRP A 108 -23.71 24.48 0.34
CA TRP A 108 -24.96 25.21 0.14
C TRP A 108 -26.13 24.33 -0.29
#